data_AF-A0A925J6T7-F1
#
_entry.id   AF-A0A925J6T7-F1
#
_cell.length_a   1.000
_cell.length_b   1.000
_cell.length_c   1.000
_cell.angle_alpha   90.00
_cell.angle_beta   90.00
_cell.angle_gamma   90.00
#
_symmetry.space_group_name_H-M   'P 1'
#
loop_
_entity.id
_entity.type
_entity.pdbx_description
1 polymer ?
#
loop_
_entity_poly.entity_id
_entity_poly.type
_entity_poly.pdbx_seq_one_letter_code
_entity_poly.pdbx_strand_id
1 'polypeptide(L)'
;IGNFGSTCGNARDGYLFKLKGTKGSVSLLMHDGVFYPETETKKELQTIDGVAGATKIEWNKDGGIPILKEPTKDGTWYAMEKFHESISRNIQPDSNVVTGASTAITVHLANQALYGDGTAKWKRDYDLV
;
A
#
# COMPACT_ATOMS: atom_id res chain seq x y z
N ILE A 1 7.49 -10.09 -12.43
CA ILE A 1 6.68 -8.90 -12.77
C ILE A 1 5.45 -8.93 -11.88
N GLY A 2 5.28 -7.93 -11.01
CA GLY A 2 4.14 -7.85 -10.12
C GLY A 2 3.06 -6.91 -10.66
N ASN A 3 1.81 -7.13 -10.27
CA ASN A 3 0.69 -6.25 -10.60
C ASN A 3 0.14 -5.62 -9.32
N PHE A 4 -0.18 -4.33 -9.34
CA PHE A 4 -0.84 -3.65 -8.24
C PHE A 4 -2.21 -3.13 -8.72
N GLY A 5 -3.22 -3.25 -7.86
CA GLY A 5 -4.54 -2.70 -8.09
C GLY A 5 -5.05 -2.04 -6.83
N SER A 6 -5.59 -0.82 -6.99
CA SER A 6 -6.31 -0.12 -5.94
C SER A 6 -7.72 0.15 -6.46
N THR A 7 -8.73 -0.42 -5.80
CA THR A 7 -10.12 -0.20 -6.18
C THR A 7 -10.86 0.35 -4.97
N CYS A 8 -11.45 1.52 -5.12
CA CYS A 8 -12.55 1.95 -4.26
C CYS A 8 -13.79 1.20 -4.76
N GLY A 9 -14.11 0.09 -4.07
CA GLY A 9 -15.17 -0.83 -4.48
C GLY A 9 -16.56 -0.31 -4.15
N ASN A 10 -17.54 -1.22 -4.22
CA ASN A 10 -18.87 -0.96 -3.66
C ASN A 10 -18.80 -0.87 -2.12
N ALA A 11 -19.91 -0.49 -1.48
CA ALA A 11 -20.01 -0.34 -0.02
C ALA A 11 -19.64 -1.60 0.78
N ARG A 12 -19.55 -2.78 0.15
CA ARG A 12 -19.15 -4.04 0.78
C ARG A 12 -17.64 -4.14 0.96
N ASP A 13 -16.87 -3.74 -0.05
CA ASP A 13 -15.41 -3.88 -0.04
C ASP A 13 -14.69 -2.57 0.33
N GLY A 14 -15.33 -1.40 0.11
CA GLY A 14 -14.83 -0.09 0.50
C GLY A 14 -13.51 0.27 -0.20
N TYR A 15 -12.38 -0.11 0.40
CA TYR A 15 -11.03 0.07 -0.12
C TYR A 15 -10.29 -1.26 -0.11
N LEU A 16 -9.85 -1.69 -1.30
CA LEU A 16 -9.01 -2.86 -1.48
C LEU A 16 -7.76 -2.48 -2.28
N PHE A 17 -6.60 -2.67 -1.65
CA PHE A 17 -5.31 -2.51 -2.30
C PHE A 17 -4.59 -3.86 -2.33
N LYS A 18 -4.29 -4.35 -3.53
CA LYS A 18 -3.66 -5.68 -3.69
C LYS A 18 -2.39 -5.58 -4.50
N LEU A 19 -1.30 -6.08 -3.92
CA LEU A 19 -0.02 -6.28 -4.57
C LEU A 19 0.14 -7.77 -4.87
N LYS A 20 0.42 -8.13 -6.12
CA LYS A 20 0.72 -9.51 -6.51
C LYS A 20 2.16 -9.57 -7.02
N GLY A 21 2.95 -10.48 -6.47
CA GLY A 21 4.33 -10.73 -6.87
C GLY A 21 4.61 -12.22 -7.00
N THR A 22 5.86 -12.56 -7.33
CA THR A 22 6.28 -13.96 -7.52
C THR A 22 6.43 -14.75 -6.23
N LYS A 23 6.51 -14.07 -5.07
CA LYS A 23 6.62 -14.70 -3.75
C LYS A 23 5.30 -14.73 -2.98
N GLY A 24 4.24 -14.15 -3.54
CA GLY A 24 2.93 -14.10 -2.92
C GLY A 24 2.18 -12.82 -3.26
N SER A 25 1.06 -12.63 -2.56
CA SER A 25 0.25 -11.42 -2.68
C SER A 25 0.00 -10.76 -1.33
N VAL A 26 0.03 -9.44 -1.29
CA VAL A 26 -0.37 -8.63 -0.13
C VAL A 26 -1.72 -8.04 -0.44
N SER A 27 -2.68 -8.23 0.46
CA SER A 27 -3.99 -7.57 0.40
C SER A 27 -4.10 -6.63 1.59
N LEU A 28 -4.29 -5.34 1.33
CA LEU A 28 -4.51 -4.31 2.32
C LEU A 28 -5.96 -3.85 2.23
N LEU A 29 -6.66 -3.96 3.35
CA LEU A 29 -7.97 -3.37 3.62
C LEU A 29 -7.75 -2.08 4.43
N MET A 30 -8.82 -1.37 4.78
CA MET A 30 -8.71 -0.10 5.52
C MET A 30 -7.96 -0.23 6.86
N HIS A 31 -8.19 -1.33 7.59
CA HIS A 31 -7.65 -1.52 8.93
C HIS A 31 -6.68 -2.71 9.06
N ASP A 32 -6.69 -3.60 8.07
CA ASP A 32 -5.99 -4.88 8.12
C ASP A 32 -5.12 -5.09 6.88
N GLY A 33 -3.99 -5.77 7.07
CA GLY A 33 -3.11 -6.19 5.99
C GLY A 33 -2.82 -7.67 6.11
N VAL A 34 -2.95 -8.41 5.03
CA VAL A 34 -2.70 -9.85 5.00
C VAL A 34 -1.76 -10.21 3.85
N PHE A 35 -0.70 -10.93 4.16
CA PHE A 35 0.23 -11.50 3.19
C PHE A 35 -0.11 -12.97 2.93
N TYR A 36 -0.28 -13.33 1.66
CA TYR A 36 -0.55 -14.68 1.18
C TYR A 36 0.69 -15.17 0.41
N PRO A 37 1.58 -15.95 1.04
CA PRO A 37 2.79 -16.44 0.38
C PRO A 37 2.48 -17.52 -0.66
N GLU A 38 3.32 -17.59 -1.70
CA GLU A 38 3.35 -18.74 -2.61
C GLU A 38 3.87 -19.99 -1.89
N THR A 39 3.62 -21.18 -2.44
CA THR A 39 3.94 -22.47 -1.79
C THR A 39 5.41 -22.60 -1.38
N GLU A 40 6.34 -22.17 -2.24
CA GLU A 40 7.78 -22.20 -1.93
C GLU A 40 8.15 -21.23 -0.82
N THR A 41 7.62 -20.00 -0.87
CA THR A 41 7.82 -18.98 0.17
C THR A 41 7.20 -19.40 1.50
N LYS A 42 6.07 -20.10 1.48
CA LYS A 42 5.45 -20.69 2.67
C LYS A 42 6.35 -21.73 3.33
N LYS A 43 7.01 -22.59 2.54
CA LYS A 43 7.99 -23.57 3.04
C LYS A 43 9.19 -22.87 3.67
N GLU A 44 9.75 -21.85 3.00
CA GLU A 44 10.86 -21.06 3.56
C GLU A 44 10.49 -20.42 4.91
N LEU A 45 9.33 -19.76 4.99
CA LEU A 45 8.83 -19.13 6.22
C LEU A 45 8.57 -20.14 7.35
N GLN A 46 8.16 -21.37 7.01
CA GLN A 46 7.98 -22.47 7.97
C GLN A 46 9.30 -23.14 8.39
N THR A 47 10.36 -22.98 7.59
CA THR A 47 11.67 -23.59 7.83
C THR A 47 12.56 -22.71 8.72
N ILE A 48 12.13 -21.49 9.07
CA ILE A 48 12.90 -20.62 9.98
C ILE A 48 12.92 -21.25 11.39
N ASP A 49 14.15 -21.49 11.83
CA ASP A 49 14.63 -22.54 12.72
C ASP A 49 14.86 -22.06 14.17
N GLY A 50 14.30 -22.82 15.12
CA GLY A 50 14.98 -23.36 16.32
C GLY A 50 15.50 -22.48 17.46
N VAL A 51 15.97 -21.24 17.24
CA VAL A 51 16.77 -20.52 18.27
C VAL A 51 16.42 -19.03 18.45
N ALA A 52 15.58 -18.44 17.60
CA ALA A 52 15.02 -17.12 17.84
C ALA A 52 13.55 -17.27 18.26
N GLY A 53 13.24 -16.94 19.52
CA GLY A 53 11.93 -17.08 20.17
C GLY A 53 10.75 -16.95 19.21
N ALA A 54 10.02 -18.07 19.06
CA ALA A 54 8.90 -18.26 18.17
C ALA A 54 7.90 -17.09 18.21
N THR A 55 7.95 -16.21 17.20
CA THR A 55 6.72 -15.52 16.81
C THR A 55 5.94 -16.54 16.00
N LYS A 56 5.00 -17.25 16.64
CA LYS A 56 4.09 -18.16 15.95
C LYS A 56 3.51 -17.38 14.76
N ILE A 57 3.83 -17.82 13.54
CA ILE A 57 3.20 -17.26 12.35
C ILE A 57 1.72 -17.62 12.47
N GLU A 58 0.89 -16.64 12.83
CA GLU A 58 -0.56 -16.82 12.93
C GLU A 58 -1.12 -16.84 11.52
N TRP A 59 -1.34 -18.05 11.01
CA TRP A 59 -2.07 -18.24 9.77
C TRP A 59 -3.55 -18.00 10.05
N ASN A 60 -4.18 -17.08 9.32
CA ASN A 60 -5.64 -17.02 9.31
C ASN A 60 -6.21 -18.27 8.63
N LYS A 61 -7.53 -18.47 8.72
CA LYS A 61 -8.21 -19.66 8.18
C LYS A 61 -7.99 -19.85 6.67
N ASP A 62 -7.64 -18.79 5.97
CA ASP A 62 -7.41 -18.77 4.52
C ASP A 62 -5.92 -18.89 4.14
N GLY A 63 -5.04 -19.16 5.12
CA GLY A 63 -3.60 -19.32 4.88
C GLY A 63 -2.86 -18.02 4.61
N GLY A 64 -3.42 -16.88 5.01
CA GLY A 64 -2.74 -15.59 5.04
C GLY A 64 -2.08 -15.31 6.39
N ILE A 65 -1.04 -14.48 6.37
CA ILE A 65 -0.29 -14.02 7.53
C ILE A 65 -0.63 -12.54 7.75
N PRO A 66 -1.21 -12.14 8.89
CA PRO A 66 -1.42 -10.74 9.22
C PRO A 66 -0.09 -9.97 9.20
N ILE A 67 -0.07 -8.83 8.52
CA ILE A 67 1.10 -7.94 8.44
C ILE A 67 1.26 -7.16 9.74
N LEU A 68 0.13 -6.86 10.40
CA LEU A 68 0.07 -6.17 11.67
C LEU A 68 -0.55 -7.08 12.72
N LYS A 69 -0.11 -6.93 13.96
CA LYS A 69 -0.67 -7.64 15.12
C LYS A 69 -2.01 -7.06 15.57
N GLU A 70 -2.20 -5.76 15.33
CA GLU A 70 -3.38 -5.01 15.74
C GLU A 70 -3.88 -4.16 14.56
N PRO A 71 -5.19 -3.89 14.47
CA PRO A 71 -5.76 -3.04 13.44
C PRO A 71 -5.15 -1.63 13.44
N THR A 72 -5.03 -1.03 12.26
CA THR A 72 -4.56 0.36 12.16
C THR A 72 -5.58 1.34 12.69
N LYS A 73 -5.10 2.49 13.19
CA LYS A 73 -5.94 3.65 13.45
C LYS A 73 -6.42 4.28 12.14
N ASP A 74 -7.35 5.21 12.25
CA ASP A 74 -7.80 6.02 11.12
C ASP A 74 -6.62 6.75 10.42
N GLY A 75 -6.66 6.83 9.09
CA GLY A 75 -5.59 7.48 8.31
C GLY A 75 -5.38 8.96 8.69
N THR A 76 -6.46 9.65 9.09
CA THR A 76 -6.41 11.05 9.54
C THR A 76 -5.60 11.19 10.82
N TRP A 77 -5.68 10.21 11.73
CA TRP A 77 -4.87 10.21 12.94
C TRP A 77 -3.38 10.24 12.60
N TYR A 78 -2.93 9.35 11.72
CA TYR A 78 -1.53 9.28 11.31
C TYR A 78 -1.10 10.52 10.52
N ALA A 79 -1.97 11.07 9.67
CA ALA A 79 -1.67 12.29 8.93
C ALA A 79 -1.41 13.48 9.87
N MET A 80 -2.23 13.64 10.92
CA MET A 80 -2.07 14.72 11.89
C MET A 80 -0.86 14.51 12.80
N GLU A 81 -0.60 13.26 13.23
CA GLU A 81 0.59 12.90 14.00
C GLU A 81 1.88 13.21 13.21
N LYS A 82 1.93 12.81 11.93
CA LYS A 82 3.07 13.08 11.05
C LYS A 82 3.24 14.55 10.72
N PHE A 83 2.15 15.28 10.56
CA PHE A 83 2.19 16.73 10.37
C PHE A 83 2.81 17.43 11.59
N HIS A 84 2.35 17.08 12.79
CA HIS A 84 2.91 17.60 14.04
C HIS A 84 4.39 17.24 14.21
N GLU A 85 4.77 15.99 13.93
CA GLU A 85 6.17 15.55 13.97
C GLU A 85 7.05 16.36 13.01
N SER A 86 6.57 16.58 11.78
CA SER A 86 7.31 17.28 10.74
C SER A 86 7.65 18.71 11.15
N ILE A 87 6.67 19.41 11.75
CA ILE A 87 6.87 20.76 12.30
C ILE A 87 7.84 20.72 13.48
N SER A 88 7.60 19.85 14.44
CA SER A 88 8.36 19.80 15.70
C SER A 88 9.83 19.47 15.48
N ARG A 89 10.13 18.62 14.49
CA ARG A 89 11.49 18.12 14.20
C ARG A 89 12.14 18.81 13.00
N ASN A 90 11.45 19.75 12.36
CA ASN A 90 11.88 20.42 11.13
C ASN A 90 12.32 19.42 10.04
N ILE A 91 11.49 18.41 9.79
CA ILE A 91 11.72 17.40 8.75
C ILE A 91 10.71 17.59 7.62
N GLN A 92 11.13 17.26 6.40
CA GLN A 92 10.26 17.31 5.23
C GLN A 92 9.17 16.24 5.36
N PRO A 93 7.87 16.59 5.28
CA PRO A 93 6.82 15.60 5.30
C PRO A 93 6.85 14.77 4.01
N ASP A 94 6.48 13.49 4.12
CA ASP A 94 6.34 12.60 2.97
C ASP A 94 5.29 13.14 2.00
N SER A 95 4.14 13.58 2.53
CA SER A 95 3.10 14.30 1.79
C SER A 95 3.45 15.79 1.72
N ASN A 96 4.18 16.19 0.68
CA ASN A 96 4.62 17.57 0.46
C ASN A 96 4.16 18.13 -0.89
N VAL A 97 4.65 19.31 -1.25
CA VAL A 97 4.30 20.01 -2.49
C VAL A 97 4.64 19.19 -3.75
N VAL A 98 5.76 18.46 -3.77
CA VAL A 98 6.18 17.66 -4.93
C VAL A 98 5.29 16.44 -5.09
N THR A 99 5.03 15.71 -3.99
CA THR A 99 4.13 14.55 -4.04
C THR A 99 2.70 14.97 -4.34
N GLY A 100 2.24 16.08 -3.76
CA GLY A 100 0.90 16.64 -4.01
C GLY A 100 0.71 17.10 -5.46
N ALA A 101 1.70 17.79 -6.04
CA ALA A 101 1.66 18.18 -7.45
C ALA A 101 1.69 16.96 -8.37
N SER A 102 2.53 15.96 -8.08
CA SER A 102 2.54 14.68 -8.83
C SER A 102 1.17 13.99 -8.83
N THR A 103 0.49 13.97 -7.68
CA THR A 103 -0.88 13.43 -7.56
C THR A 103 -1.87 14.25 -8.40
N ALA A 104 -1.83 15.58 -8.32
CA ALA A 104 -2.73 16.44 -9.08
C ALA A 104 -2.56 16.27 -10.60
N ILE A 105 -1.32 16.18 -11.08
CA ILE A 105 -1.00 15.92 -12.49
C ILE A 105 -1.54 14.55 -12.91
N THR A 106 -1.39 13.53 -12.07
CA THR A 106 -1.91 12.19 -12.35
C THR A 106 -3.43 12.19 -12.51
N VAL A 107 -4.16 12.90 -11.63
CA VAL A 107 -5.63 13.06 -11.75
C VAL A 107 -5.98 13.80 -13.05
N HIS A 108 -5.25 14.85 -13.40
CA HIS A 108 -5.46 15.58 -14.64
C HIS A 108 -5.26 14.70 -15.88
N LEU A 109 -4.21 13.88 -15.91
CA LEU A 109 -3.95 12.92 -16.98
C LEU A 109 -5.01 11.82 -17.06
N ALA A 110 -5.47 11.30 -15.91
CA ALA A 110 -6.54 10.32 -15.86
C ALA A 110 -7.85 10.89 -16.45
N ASN A 111 -8.20 12.12 -16.11
CA ASN A 111 -9.36 12.80 -16.68
C ASN A 111 -9.21 13.00 -18.21
N GLN A 112 -8.03 13.42 -18.67
CA GLN A 112 -7.77 13.54 -20.12
C GLN A 112 -7.92 12.19 -20.84
N ALA A 113 -7.39 11.11 -20.26
CA ALA A 113 -7.50 9.77 -20.83
C ALA A 113 -8.96 9.31 -20.91
N LEU A 114 -9.73 9.54 -19.84
CA LEU A 114 -11.13 9.14 -19.74
C LEU A 114 -12.02 9.89 -20.74
N TYR A 115 -11.86 11.21 -20.86
CA TYR A 115 -12.70 12.02 -21.74
C TYR A 115 -12.22 12.06 -23.18
N GLY A 116 -10.93 11.82 -23.43
CA GLY A 116 -10.32 11.83 -24.76
C GLY A 116 -10.28 10.48 -25.45
N ASP A 117 -10.80 9.42 -24.82
CA ASP A 117 -10.78 8.01 -25.28
C ASP A 117 -9.39 7.56 -25.76
N GLY A 118 -8.40 7.64 -24.87
CA GLY A 118 -7.03 7.32 -25.21
C GLY A 118 -6.06 7.29 -24.03
N THR A 119 -4.78 7.07 -24.31
CA THR A 119 -3.72 7.08 -23.30
C THR A 119 -3.13 8.47 -23.14
N ALA A 120 -3.28 9.07 -21.96
CA ALA A 120 -2.58 10.29 -21.60
C ALA A 120 -1.13 9.98 -21.18
N LYS A 121 -0.17 10.75 -21.69
CA LYS A 121 1.26 10.57 -21.41
C LYS A 121 1.78 11.63 -20.46
N TRP A 122 2.68 11.22 -19.56
CA TRP A 122 3.46 12.16 -18.76
C TRP A 122 4.34 13.01 -19.68
N LYS A 123 4.28 14.33 -19.52
CA LYS A 123 5.06 15.31 -20.30
C LYS A 123 6.24 15.80 -19.47
N ARG A 124 7.31 16.24 -20.12
CA ARG A 124 8.47 16.84 -19.44
C ARG A 124 8.11 18.06 -18.60
N ASP A 125 7.13 18.85 -19.02
CA ASP A 125 6.64 20.02 -18.27
C ASP A 125 6.03 19.65 -16.91
N TYR A 126 5.78 18.35 -16.67
CA TYR A 126 5.29 17.81 -15.40
C TYR A 126 6.41 17.29 -14.50
N ASP A 127 7.67 17.36 -14.93
CA ASP A 127 8.82 16.96 -14.13
C ASP A 127 9.08 18.05 -13.07
N LEU A 128 8.83 17.70 -11.80
CA LEU A 128 8.84 18.65 -10.68
C LEU A 128 10.23 18.85 -10.06
N VAL A 129 11.23 18.09 -10.52
CA VAL A 129 12.63 18.09 -10.05
C VAL A 129 13.57 17.79 -11.20
#